data_AF-A0A3D9LFN0-F1
#
_entry.id   AF-A0A3D9LFN0-F1
#
_cell.length_a   1.000
_cell.length_b   1.000
_cell.length_c   1.000
_cell.angle_alpha   90.00
_cell.angle_beta   90.00
_cell.angle_gamma   90.00
#
_symmetry.space_group_name_H-M   'P 1'
#
loop_
_entity.id
_entity.type
_entity.pdbx_description
1 polymer ?
#
loop_
_entity_poly.entity_id
_entity_poly.type
_entity_poly.pdbx_seq_one_letter_code
_entity_poly.pdbx_strand_id
1 'polypeptide(L)'
;MLYLITPDGFVSTLQATLGDVLVDARRGRPLSQQAWVSQDPGPAGIPAETVLAVALRHGLDGGIGLVVHGGFIDQVLEPERLRAVERNQNRIAAQLAAIAPEPRFEDRDWHRQQRAIAEEARQAAGGSIRQAEKTADEVLSAPVKDHLTRAWERAGGLLPTS
;
A
#
# COMPACT_ATOMS: atom_id res chain seq x y z
N MET A 1 -3.45 -10.00 6.90
CA MET A 1 -2.55 -9.14 7.69
C MET A 1 -3.32 -7.91 8.15
N LEU A 2 -3.15 -7.55 9.41
CA LEU A 2 -3.72 -6.35 10.01
C LEU A 2 -2.60 -5.39 10.41
N TYR A 3 -2.91 -4.10 10.41
CA TYR A 3 -2.07 -3.03 10.92
C TYR A 3 -2.74 -2.40 12.13
N LEU A 4 -1.94 -2.09 13.15
CA LEU A 4 -2.31 -1.27 14.29
C LEU A 4 -1.46 0.00 14.23
N ILE A 5 -2.11 1.16 14.26
CA ILE A 5 -1.45 2.45 14.46
C ILE A 5 -1.79 2.96 15.86
N THR A 6 -0.77 3.31 16.64
CA THR A 6 -0.91 3.89 17.98
C THR A 6 -0.60 5.39 17.97
N PRO A 7 -1.14 6.17 18.93
CA PRO A 7 -0.97 7.63 19.02
C PRO A 7 0.46 8.18 19.03
N ASP A 8 1.40 7.38 19.52
CA ASP A 8 2.84 7.67 19.52
C ASP A 8 3.51 7.47 18.15
N GLY A 9 2.74 7.09 17.13
CA GLY A 9 3.21 6.95 15.75
C GLY A 9 3.77 5.58 15.42
N PHE A 10 3.71 4.60 16.33
CA PHE A 10 4.16 3.24 16.03
C PHE A 10 3.14 2.48 15.19
N VAL A 11 3.64 1.84 14.14
CA VAL A 11 2.87 0.88 13.33
C VAL A 11 3.27 -0.52 13.74
N SER A 12 2.30 -1.35 14.07
CA SER A 12 2.49 -2.77 14.36
C SER A 12 1.65 -3.62 13.42
N THR A 13 2.07 -4.87 13.21
CA THR A 13 1.39 -5.82 12.32
C THR A 13 0.97 -7.08 13.05
N LEU A 14 -0.08 -7.70 12.55
CA LEU A 14 -0.54 -9.01 13.00
C LEU A 14 -0.85 -9.88 11.78
N GLN A 15 -0.22 -11.05 11.73
CA GLN A 15 -0.51 -12.07 10.72
C GLN A 15 -1.74 -12.87 11.13
N ALA A 16 -2.91 -12.24 10.96
CA ALA A 16 -4.22 -12.86 11.15
C ALA A 16 -5.23 -12.27 10.16
N THR A 17 -6.38 -12.94 10.05
CA THR A 17 -7.55 -12.36 9.38
C THR A 17 -8.34 -11.51 10.37
N LEU A 18 -9.13 -10.55 9.85
CA LEU A 18 -10.01 -9.77 10.71
C LEU A 18 -11.05 -10.66 11.41
N GLY A 19 -11.55 -11.69 10.72
CA GLY A 19 -12.54 -12.63 11.28
C GLY A 19 -12.01 -13.34 12.52
N ASP A 20 -10.79 -13.88 12.45
CA ASP A 20 -10.17 -14.61 13.57
C ASP A 20 -10.01 -13.70 14.80
N VAL A 21 -9.51 -12.48 14.58
CA VAL A 21 -9.30 -11.50 15.66
C VAL A 21 -10.62 -11.07 16.30
N LEU A 22 -11.69 -10.94 15.53
CA LEU A 22 -13.02 -10.61 16.08
C LEU A 22 -13.62 -11.79 16.86
N VAL A 23 -13.35 -13.03 16.46
CA VAL A 23 -13.73 -14.22 17.23
C VAL A 23 -12.98 -14.26 18.56
N ASP A 24 -11.68 -13.98 18.57
CA ASP A 24 -10.87 -13.91 19.78
C ASP A 24 -11.33 -12.79 20.72
N ALA A 25 -11.70 -11.63 20.17
CA ALA A 25 -12.26 -10.53 20.94
C ALA A 25 -13.54 -10.94 21.68
N ARG A 26 -14.42 -11.72 21.03
CA ARG A 26 -15.63 -12.29 21.67
C ARG A 26 -15.31 -13.33 22.73
N ARG A 27 -14.16 -13.99 22.65
CA ARG A 27 -13.64 -14.95 23.64
C ARG A 27 -12.85 -14.29 24.77
N GLY A 28 -12.84 -12.96 24.85
CA GLY A 28 -12.21 -12.21 25.92
C GLY A 28 -10.75 -11.79 25.65
N ARG A 29 -10.24 -11.98 24.43
CA ARG A 29 -8.94 -11.44 24.00
C ARG A 29 -9.16 -10.24 23.05
N PRO A 30 -9.31 -9.01 23.59
CA PRO A 30 -9.57 -7.83 22.76
C PRO A 30 -8.42 -7.56 21.78
N LEU A 31 -8.69 -6.70 20.78
CA LEU A 31 -7.71 -6.35 19.75
C LEU A 31 -6.39 -5.82 20.35
N SER A 32 -6.45 -5.07 21.44
CA SER A 32 -5.27 -4.55 22.15
C SER A 32 -4.36 -5.61 22.76
N GLN A 33 -4.86 -6.83 22.99
CA GLN A 33 -4.12 -7.94 23.60
C GLN A 33 -3.66 -8.99 22.57
N GLN A 34 -3.81 -8.70 21.28
CA GLN A 34 -3.28 -9.56 20.23
C GLN A 34 -1.75 -9.45 20.19
N ALA A 35 -1.11 -10.48 19.63
CA ALA A 35 0.35 -10.57 19.52
C ALA A 35 0.87 -9.68 18.37
N TRP A 36 0.69 -8.37 18.51
CA TRP A 36 1.18 -7.37 17.57
C TRP A 36 2.70 -7.35 17.53
N VAL A 37 3.26 -7.25 16.33
CA VAL A 37 4.70 -7.13 16.08
C VAL A 37 4.96 -5.73 15.56
N SER A 38 5.70 -4.92 16.33
CA SER A 38 6.13 -3.59 15.90
C SER A 38 6.89 -3.66 14.58
N GLN A 39 6.54 -2.79 13.64
CA GLN A 39 7.34 -2.59 12.44
C GLN A 39 8.48 -1.62 12.76
N ASP A 40 9.66 -1.93 12.23
CA ASP A 40 10.76 -0.96 12.24
C ASP A 40 10.37 0.25 11.38
N PRO A 41 10.56 1.48 11.87
CA PRO A 41 10.28 2.72 11.13
C PRO A 41 11.29 2.99 10.01
N GLY A 42 12.07 1.99 9.60
CA GLY A 42 13.07 2.10 8.55
C GLY A 42 12.46 2.30 7.15
N PRO A 43 13.29 2.41 6.10
CA PRO A 43 12.85 2.70 4.73
C PRO A 43 11.95 1.61 4.10
N ALA A 44 11.81 0.45 4.75
CA ALA A 44 10.89 -0.62 4.35
C ALA A 44 9.57 -0.62 5.14
N GLY A 45 9.44 0.20 6.18
CA GLY A 45 8.24 0.36 6.98
C GLY A 45 7.19 1.20 6.25
N ILE A 46 5.92 0.99 6.60
CA ILE A 46 4.82 1.79 6.05
C ILE A 46 4.69 3.08 6.85
N PRO A 47 4.59 4.26 6.20
CA PRO A 47 4.45 5.52 6.91
C PRO A 47 3.22 5.52 7.82
N ALA A 48 3.41 5.95 9.07
CA ALA A 48 2.35 6.04 10.07
C ALA A 48 1.17 6.90 9.60
N GLU A 49 1.45 7.99 8.90
CA GLU A 49 0.46 8.90 8.32
C GLU A 49 -0.45 8.19 7.31
N THR A 50 0.12 7.33 6.46
CA THR A 50 -0.65 6.52 5.51
C THR A 50 -1.55 5.54 6.25
N VAL A 51 -1.03 4.84 7.26
CA VAL A 51 -1.85 3.91 8.06
C VAL A 51 -2.97 4.65 8.77
N LEU A 52 -2.71 5.80 9.39
CA LEU A 52 -3.71 6.61 10.08
C LEU A 52 -4.80 7.12 9.13
N ALA A 53 -4.42 7.66 7.96
CA ALA A 53 -5.38 8.17 6.99
C ALA A 53 -6.35 7.09 6.51
N VAL A 54 -5.86 5.88 6.27
CA VAL A 54 -6.68 4.73 5.88
C VAL A 54 -7.49 4.21 7.07
N ALA A 55 -6.89 4.11 8.25
CA ALA A 55 -7.55 3.61 9.45
C ALA A 55 -8.73 4.48 9.87
N LEU A 56 -8.65 5.81 9.76
CA LEU A 56 -9.75 6.74 10.04
C LEU A 56 -10.98 6.54 9.12
N ARG A 57 -10.81 5.88 7.97
CA ARG A 57 -11.87 5.64 6.97
C ARG A 57 -12.36 4.20 6.96
N HIS A 58 -11.45 3.24 7.08
CA HIS A 58 -11.72 1.81 6.88
C HIS A 58 -11.37 0.93 8.08
N GLY A 59 -10.84 1.53 9.15
CA GLY A 59 -10.39 0.81 10.33
C GLY A 59 -11.48 0.50 11.35
N LEU A 60 -10.99 0.11 12.52
CA LEU A 60 -11.74 -0.32 13.71
C LEU A 60 -11.05 0.24 14.97
N ASP A 61 -11.84 0.47 16.02
CA ASP A 61 -11.32 0.81 17.35
C ASP A 61 -10.60 -0.40 17.95
N GLY A 62 -9.29 -0.28 18.16
CA GLY A 62 -8.44 -1.29 18.78
C GLY A 62 -8.30 -1.12 20.30
N GLY A 63 -8.88 -0.07 20.88
CA GLY A 63 -8.79 0.32 22.29
C GLY A 63 -7.52 1.11 22.64
N ILE A 64 -6.38 0.75 22.03
CA ILE A 64 -5.07 1.42 22.21
C ILE A 64 -4.65 2.23 20.98
N GLY A 65 -5.48 2.24 19.95
CA GLY A 65 -5.18 2.78 18.63
C GLY A 65 -6.21 2.32 17.61
N LEU A 66 -5.90 2.48 16.33
CA LEU A 66 -6.78 2.06 15.25
C LEU A 66 -6.20 0.85 14.53
N VAL A 67 -7.09 -0.11 14.21
CA VAL A 67 -6.74 -1.31 13.47
C VAL A 67 -7.30 -1.23 12.06
N VAL A 68 -6.53 -1.60 11.05
CA VAL A 68 -6.96 -1.60 9.65
C VAL A 68 -6.46 -2.83 8.91
N HIS A 69 -7.26 -3.30 7.95
CA HIS A 69 -6.89 -4.45 7.12
C HIS A 69 -5.82 -4.07 6.10
N GLY A 70 -4.80 -4.92 5.95
CA GLY A 70 -3.66 -4.65 5.06
C GLY A 70 -4.03 -4.47 3.60
N GLY A 71 -5.12 -5.08 3.13
CA GLY A 71 -5.59 -4.89 1.75
C GLY A 71 -5.88 -3.43 1.37
N PHE A 72 -6.37 -2.60 2.32
CA PHE A 72 -6.56 -1.17 2.03
C PHE A 72 -5.23 -0.42 1.97
N ILE A 73 -4.26 -0.81 2.80
CA ILE A 73 -2.92 -0.23 2.78
C ILE A 73 -2.22 -0.59 1.47
N ASP A 74 -2.31 -1.85 1.04
CA ASP A 74 -1.76 -2.29 -0.24
C ASP A 74 -2.38 -1.53 -1.41
N GLN A 75 -3.70 -1.33 -1.43
CA GLN A 75 -4.38 -0.54 -2.47
C GLN A 75 -3.86 0.90 -2.54
N VAL A 76 -3.56 1.54 -1.41
CA VAL A 76 -3.03 2.92 -1.37
C VAL A 76 -1.57 2.99 -1.79
N LEU A 77 -0.76 1.97 -1.50
CA LEU A 77 0.67 1.93 -1.84
C LEU A 77 0.95 1.40 -3.25
N GLU A 78 -0.01 0.71 -3.86
CA GLU A 78 0.14 0.06 -5.17
C GLU A 78 0.58 1.01 -6.29
N PRO A 79 0.05 2.25 -6.42
CA PRO A 79 0.50 3.17 -7.46
C PRO A 79 2.00 3.45 -7.39
N GLU A 80 2.54 3.66 -6.19
CA GLU A 80 3.97 3.92 -6.01
C GLU A 80 4.82 2.69 -6.29
N ARG A 81 4.35 1.51 -5.87
CA ARG A 81 4.99 0.22 -6.17
C ARG A 81 5.08 0.00 -7.69
N LEU A 82 3.98 0.20 -8.41
CA LEU A 82 3.94 0.04 -9.87
C LEU A 82 4.86 1.05 -10.57
N ARG A 83 4.88 2.32 -10.15
CA ARG A 83 5.81 3.32 -10.69
C ARG A 83 7.27 2.98 -10.40
N ALA A 84 7.57 2.40 -9.24
CA ALA A 84 8.92 1.94 -8.92
C ALA A 84 9.36 0.77 -9.82
N VAL A 85 8.45 -0.17 -10.09
CA VAL A 85 8.68 -1.26 -11.05
C VAL A 85 8.92 -0.71 -12.46
N GLU A 86 8.09 0.23 -12.92
CA GLU A 86 8.24 0.88 -14.24
C GLU A 86 9.59 1.60 -14.37
N ARG A 87 9.97 2.41 -13.37
CA ARG A 87 11.29 3.08 -13.35
C ARG A 87 12.44 2.09 -13.43
N ASN A 88 12.34 0.97 -12.71
CA ASN A 88 13.36 -0.07 -12.73
C ASN A 88 13.43 -0.78 -14.09
N GLN A 89 12.28 -1.08 -14.70
CA GLN A 89 12.23 -1.66 -16.05
C GLN A 89 12.83 -0.72 -17.09
N ASN A 90 12.50 0.58 -17.04
CA ASN A 90 13.08 1.59 -17.93
C ASN A 90 14.59 1.71 -17.75
N ARG A 91 15.09 1.65 -16.51
CA ARG A 91 16.53 1.65 -16.21
C ARG A 91 17.22 0.42 -16.81
N ILE A 92 16.66 -0.78 -16.62
CA ILE A 92 17.22 -2.02 -17.17
C ILE A 92 17.20 -1.98 -18.71
N ALA A 93 16.10 -1.53 -19.31
CA ALA A 93 15.98 -1.41 -20.76
C ALA A 93 17.03 -0.46 -21.35
N ALA A 94 17.28 0.69 -20.70
CA ALA A 94 18.33 1.62 -21.10
C ALA A 94 19.73 1.00 -20.99
N GLN A 95 20.01 0.24 -19.93
CA GLN A 95 21.28 -0.47 -19.75
C GLN A 95 21.49 -1.54 -20.83
N LEU A 96 20.45 -2.30 -21.18
CA LEU A 96 20.52 -3.31 -22.24
C LEU A 96 20.71 -2.68 -23.62
N ALA A 97 20.01 -1.58 -23.91
CA ALA A 97 20.15 -0.86 -25.18
C ALA A 97 21.57 -0.29 -25.38
N ALA A 98 22.26 0.10 -24.30
CA ALA A 98 23.62 0.61 -24.36
C ALA A 98 24.68 -0.45 -24.70
N ILE A 99 24.37 -1.74 -24.50
CA ILE A 99 25.30 -2.87 -24.67
C ILE A 99 24.93 -3.70 -25.92
N ALA A 100 23.74 -3.49 -26.49
CA ALA A 100 23.26 -4.23 -27.64
C ALA A 100 24.02 -3.82 -28.92
N PRO A 101 24.54 -4.78 -29.72
CA PRO A 101 25.11 -4.48 -31.02
C PRO A 101 24.04 -3.92 -31.98
N GLU A 102 24.46 -3.09 -32.93
CA GLU A 102 23.54 -2.53 -33.93
C GLU A 102 22.82 -3.65 -34.70
N PRO A 103 21.49 -3.52 -34.89
CA PRO A 103 20.69 -4.56 -35.53
C PRO A 103 21.09 -4.73 -37.00
N ARG A 104 21.35 -5.97 -37.41
CA ARG A 104 21.63 -6.30 -38.81
C ARG A 104 20.37 -6.04 -39.66
N PHE A 105 20.56 -5.76 -40.94
CA PHE A 105 19.45 -5.39 -41.84
C PHE A 105 18.37 -6.48 -41.94
N GLU A 106 18.76 -7.74 -41.79
CA GLU A 106 17.90 -8.94 -41.85
C GLU A 106 16.93 -9.04 -40.66
N ASP A 107 17.20 -8.35 -39.54
CA ASP A 107 16.40 -8.44 -38.31
C ASP A 107 15.34 -7.33 -38.19
N ARG A 108 15.15 -6.50 -39.22
CA ARG A 108 14.29 -5.30 -39.14
C ARG A 108 12.83 -5.59 -38.79
N ASP A 109 12.27 -6.68 -39.30
CA ASP A 109 10.87 -7.05 -39.03
C ASP A 109 10.70 -7.60 -37.63
N TRP A 110 11.67 -8.40 -37.17
CA TRP A 110 11.77 -8.84 -35.78
C TRP A 110 11.86 -7.65 -34.80
N HIS A 111 12.74 -6.68 -35.09
CA HIS A 111 12.86 -5.47 -34.27
C HIS A 111 11.61 -4.59 -34.31
N ARG A 112 10.88 -4.53 -35.43
CA ARG A 112 9.58 -3.84 -35.50
C ARG A 112 8.54 -4.51 -34.63
N GLN A 113 8.44 -5.84 -34.67
CA GLN A 113 7.53 -6.60 -33.84
C GLN A 113 7.87 -6.46 -32.34
N GLN A 114 9.16 -6.52 -31.98
CA GLN A 114 9.59 -6.30 -30.60
C GLN A 114 9.25 -4.90 -30.08
N ARG A 115 9.38 -3.87 -30.91
CA ARG A 115 8.95 -2.50 -30.53
C ARG A 115 7.46 -2.40 -30.32
N ALA A 116 6.65 -3.07 -31.14
CA ALA A 116 5.19 -3.09 -30.98
C ALA A 116 4.79 -3.76 -29.66
N ILE A 117 5.39 -4.92 -29.33
CA ILE A 117 5.16 -5.63 -28.06
C ILE A 117 5.59 -4.76 -26.87
N ALA A 118 6.75 -4.10 -26.95
CA ALA A 118 7.22 -3.23 -25.90
C ALA A 118 6.30 -2.01 -25.68
N GLU A 119 5.76 -1.46 -26.76
CA GLU A 119 4.82 -0.34 -26.70
C GLU A 119 3.47 -0.76 -26.10
N GLU A 120 2.93 -1.91 -26.50
CA GLU A 120 1.72 -2.48 -25.91
C GLU A 120 1.89 -2.74 -24.40
N ALA A 121 3.05 -3.29 -24.00
CA ALA A 121 3.38 -3.51 -22.60
C ALA A 121 3.44 -2.20 -21.80
N ARG A 122 4.00 -1.12 -22.37
CA ARG A 122 3.99 0.21 -21.73
C ARG A 122 2.59 0.77 -21.57
N GLN A 123 1.75 0.64 -22.60
CA GLN A 123 0.36 1.09 -22.54
C GLN A 123 -0.43 0.33 -21.48
N ALA A 124 -0.24 -0.98 -21.38
CA ALA A 124 -0.84 -1.82 -20.35
C ALA A 124 -0.35 -1.42 -18.95
N ALA A 125 0.95 -1.21 -18.76
CA ALA A 125 1.54 -0.76 -17.49
C ALA A 125 0.96 0.61 -17.06
N GLY A 126 0.88 1.57 -17.98
CA GLY A 126 0.25 2.86 -17.72
C GLY A 126 -1.25 2.74 -17.38
N GLY A 127 -1.96 1.79 -18.00
CA GLY A 127 -3.34 1.45 -17.64
C GLY A 127 -3.47 0.93 -16.21
N SER A 128 -2.59 0.01 -15.80
CA SER A 128 -2.55 -0.54 -14.45
C SER A 128 -2.25 0.53 -13.40
N ILE A 129 -1.30 1.44 -13.68
CA ILE A 129 -0.98 2.56 -12.78
C ILE A 129 -2.19 3.46 -12.59
N ARG A 130 -2.87 3.88 -13.67
CA ARG A 130 -4.08 4.72 -13.57
C ARG A 130 -5.20 4.03 -12.80
N GLN A 131 -5.38 2.72 -12.99
CA GLN A 131 -6.39 1.96 -12.26
C GLN A 131 -6.03 1.86 -10.77
N ALA A 132 -4.75 1.65 -10.44
CA ALA A 132 -4.28 1.65 -9.07
C ALA A 132 -4.47 3.03 -8.41
N GLU A 133 -4.16 4.13 -9.11
CA GLU A 133 -4.38 5.50 -8.65
C GLU A 133 -5.86 5.74 -8.33
N LYS A 134 -6.75 5.37 -9.25
CA LYS A 134 -8.20 5.46 -9.02
C LYS A 134 -8.63 4.67 -7.79
N THR A 135 -8.09 3.47 -7.60
CA THR A 135 -8.44 2.62 -6.45
C THR A 135 -7.93 3.23 -5.14
N ALA A 136 -6.70 3.76 -5.14
CA ALA A 136 -6.14 4.48 -3.99
C ALA A 136 -6.97 5.72 -3.64
N ASP A 137 -7.38 6.49 -4.66
CA ASP A 137 -8.25 7.66 -4.50
C ASP A 137 -9.63 7.27 -3.96
N GLU A 138 -10.23 6.17 -4.42
CA GLU A 138 -11.49 5.64 -3.88
C GLU A 138 -11.36 5.29 -2.38
N VAL A 139 -10.24 4.67 -1.98
CA VAL A 139 -9.97 4.36 -0.57
C VAL A 139 -9.80 5.62 0.27
N LEU A 140 -9.05 6.61 -0.22
CA LEU A 140 -8.72 7.84 0.51
C LEU A 140 -9.83 8.93 0.44
N SER A 141 -10.72 8.87 -0.53
CA SER A 141 -11.86 9.78 -0.65
C SER A 141 -13.06 9.34 0.20
N ALA A 142 -13.07 8.10 0.70
CA ALA A 142 -14.07 7.67 1.67
C ALA A 142 -14.12 8.63 2.87
N PRO A 143 -15.32 8.92 3.41
CA PRO A 143 -15.44 9.83 4.53
C PRO A 143 -14.75 9.28 5.77
N VAL A 144 -14.07 10.17 6.50
CA VAL A 144 -13.55 9.87 7.83
C VAL A 144 -14.73 9.54 8.75
N LYS A 145 -14.59 8.47 9.53
CA LYS A 145 -15.63 8.00 10.45
C LYS A 145 -15.46 8.69 11.80
N ASP A 146 -16.44 9.49 12.21
CA ASP A 146 -16.42 10.23 13.49
C ASP A 146 -16.12 9.35 14.71
N HIS A 147 -16.63 8.13 14.74
CA HIS A 147 -16.39 7.22 15.86
C HIS A 147 -14.93 6.75 15.94
N LEU A 148 -14.22 6.67 14.80
CA LEU A 148 -12.80 6.33 14.75
C LEU A 148 -11.94 7.54 15.13
N THR A 149 -12.34 8.75 14.71
CA THR A 149 -11.71 10.00 15.19
C THR A 149 -11.78 10.09 16.71
N ARG A 150 -12.97 9.88 17.30
CA ARG A 150 -13.13 9.87 18.76
C ARG A 150 -12.35 8.75 19.45
N ALA A 151 -12.21 7.58 18.81
CA ALA A 151 -11.40 6.49 19.34
C ALA A 151 -9.90 6.85 19.34
N TRP A 152 -9.43 7.48 18.27
CA TRP A 152 -8.06 7.98 18.14
C TRP A 152 -7.73 9.02 19.21
N GLU A 153 -8.59 10.02 19.38
CA GLU A 153 -8.43 11.05 20.42
C GLU A 153 -8.45 10.44 21.83
N ARG A 154 -9.35 9.49 22.08
CA ARG A 154 -9.43 8.77 23.38
C ARG A 154 -8.17 7.98 23.68
N ALA A 155 -7.51 7.43 22.66
CA ALA A 155 -6.23 6.75 22.82
C ALA A 155 -5.08 7.73 23.09
N GLY A 156 -5.27 9.03 22.89
CA GLY A 156 -4.26 10.08 23.04
C GLY A 156 -3.70 10.62 21.72
N GLY A 157 -4.31 10.25 20.60
CA GLY A 157 -3.90 10.69 19.27
C GLY A 157 -4.34 12.12 18.97
N LEU A 158 -3.49 12.86 18.26
CA LEU A 158 -3.84 14.15 17.67
C LEU A 158 -4.19 13.94 16.19
N LEU A 159 -5.22 14.62 15.70
CA LEU A 159 -5.47 14.65 14.27
C LEU A 159 -4.41 15.53 13.60
N PRO A 160 -3.86 15.12 12.44
CA PRO A 160 -3.01 16.00 11.66
C PRO A 160 -3.82 17.26 11.31
N THR A 161 -3.29 18.43 11.67
CA THR A 161 -3.87 19.72 11.29
C THR A 161 -3.83 19.85 9.77
N SER A 162 -5.02 20.08 9.18
CA SER A 162 -5.24 20.27 7.75
C SER A 162 -4.35 21.33 7.11
#